data_AF-A0A946HBI1-F1
#
_entry.id   AF-A0A946HBI1-F1
#
_cell.length_a   1.000
_cell.length_b   1.000
_cell.length_c   1.000
_cell.angle_alpha   90.00
_cell.angle_beta   90.00
_cell.angle_gamma   90.00
#
_symmetry.space_group_name_H-M   'P 1'
#
loop_
_entity.id
_entity.type
_entity.pdbx_description
1 polymer ?
#
loop_
_entity_poly.entity_id
_entity_poly.type
_entity_poly.pdbx_seq_one_letter_code
_entity_poly.pdbx_strand_id
1 'polypeptide(L)'
;MRKIVLFCVALGLAGCEPTIPESGLEVLPPKLADTTAAGIAVVADTINVLEDTVALVDRKPAEVEETSLPNSKSIELSDENDFEAVSNRQTIESDAERLAINRMQYVLIEPTELPVRPGTDIPNVVEYALLTSNPVGAPLYPRSGLVSENSHLYRCGQYTSSTEAQEVFLKRGGPKRDWLGLDPDGDGFACTWDPLPFRLALTEG
;
A
#
# COMPACT_ATOMS: atom_id res chain seq x y z
N MET A 1 10.19 -27.89 67.62
CA MET A 1 11.20 -27.18 66.81
C MET A 1 11.89 -28.19 65.90
N ARG A 2 11.48 -28.28 64.63
CA ARG A 2 11.94 -29.30 63.69
C ARG A 2 12.59 -28.56 62.53
N LYS A 3 13.93 -28.56 62.50
CA LYS A 3 14.74 -27.90 61.48
C LYS A 3 14.70 -28.76 60.21
N ILE A 4 14.21 -28.21 59.11
CA ILE A 4 14.36 -28.81 57.77
C ILE A 4 15.14 -27.79 56.93
N VAL A 5 16.33 -28.23 56.55
CA VAL A 5 17.28 -27.54 55.69
C VAL A 5 16.70 -27.55 54.28
N LEU A 6 16.44 -26.36 53.71
CA LEU A 6 16.04 -26.21 52.31
C LEU A 6 17.30 -25.93 51.48
N PHE A 7 17.60 -26.84 50.57
CA PHE A 7 18.74 -26.80 49.67
C PHE A 7 18.45 -25.82 48.51
N CYS A 8 19.30 -24.82 48.33
CA CYS A 8 19.26 -23.91 47.20
C CYS A 8 19.53 -24.65 45.89
N VAL A 9 18.62 -24.55 44.92
CA VAL A 9 18.87 -24.87 43.51
C VAL A 9 18.64 -23.59 42.71
N ALA A 10 19.73 -22.89 42.41
CA ALA A 10 19.74 -21.80 41.46
C ALA A 10 19.99 -22.40 40.06
N LEU A 11 18.91 -22.58 39.29
CA LEU A 11 19.00 -22.88 37.86
C LEU A 11 19.22 -21.55 37.11
N GLY A 12 20.47 -21.28 36.71
CA GLY A 12 20.79 -20.22 35.78
C GLY A 12 20.38 -20.63 34.37
N LEU A 13 19.27 -20.06 33.88
CA LEU A 13 18.94 -20.09 32.45
C LEU A 13 19.79 -19.02 31.75
N ALA A 14 20.89 -19.46 31.12
CA ALA A 14 21.60 -18.66 30.15
C ALA A 14 20.72 -18.59 28.88
N GLY A 15 20.10 -17.43 28.65
CA GLY A 15 19.44 -17.13 27.39
C GLY A 15 20.48 -16.96 26.28
N CYS A 16 20.47 -17.85 25.29
CA CYS A 16 21.05 -17.56 23.98
C CYS A 16 19.98 -16.88 23.14
N GLU A 17 20.05 -15.56 23.07
CA GLU A 17 19.26 -14.75 22.15
C GLU A 17 20.07 -14.59 20.86
N PRO A 18 19.57 -15.02 19.68
CA PRO A 18 20.28 -14.78 18.44
C PRO A 18 20.23 -13.28 18.12
N THR A 19 21.38 -12.62 18.04
CA THR A 19 21.50 -11.25 17.55
C THR A 19 21.17 -11.24 16.06
N ILE A 20 20.00 -10.74 15.71
CA ILE A 20 19.63 -10.44 14.32
C ILE A 20 20.45 -9.21 13.89
N PRO A 21 21.27 -9.28 12.82
CA PRO A 21 21.93 -8.09 12.31
C PRO A 21 20.90 -7.17 11.66
N GLU A 22 20.73 -5.98 12.24
CA GLU A 22 19.93 -4.88 11.70
C GLU A 22 20.67 -4.28 10.49
N SER A 23 20.55 -4.94 9.33
CA SER A 23 21.07 -4.44 8.06
C SER A 23 19.91 -3.90 7.24
N GLY A 24 19.51 -2.65 7.50
CA GLY A 24 18.48 -2.02 6.67
C GLY A 24 17.87 -0.70 7.15
N LEU A 25 18.19 -0.21 8.35
CA LEU A 25 17.67 1.08 8.80
C LEU A 25 18.75 2.16 8.72
N GLU A 26 18.95 2.71 7.51
CA GLU A 26 19.55 4.04 7.40
C GLU A 26 18.63 5.03 8.11
N VAL A 27 19.10 5.54 9.25
CA VAL A 27 18.50 6.63 9.99
C VAL A 27 18.50 7.86 9.08
N LEU A 28 17.36 8.14 8.46
CA LEU A 28 17.08 9.42 7.82
C LEU A 28 17.21 10.54 8.87
N PRO A 29 17.89 11.65 8.55
CA PRO A 29 18.03 12.75 9.49
C PRO A 29 16.66 13.40 9.79
N PRO A 30 16.37 13.80 11.04
CA PRO A 30 15.13 14.51 11.36
C PRO A 30 15.23 15.97 10.88
N LYS A 31 14.48 16.28 9.82
CA LYS A 31 14.05 17.63 9.42
C LYS A 31 12.84 17.40 8.52
N LEU A 32 11.64 17.90 8.78
CA LEU A 32 11.26 19.19 9.34
C LEU A 32 9.79 19.07 9.79
N ALA A 33 9.54 18.90 11.08
CA ALA A 33 8.20 19.10 11.64
C ALA A 33 8.07 20.58 12.00
N ASP A 34 7.51 21.37 11.08
CA ASP A 34 6.68 22.56 11.30
C ASP A 34 6.65 23.40 10.03
N THR A 35 5.57 23.29 9.26
CA THR A 35 5.16 24.35 8.33
C THR A 35 3.65 24.34 8.15
N THR A 36 2.92 24.32 9.25
CA THR A 36 1.56 24.86 9.29
C THR A 36 1.66 26.35 9.63
N ALA A 37 1.13 27.19 8.74
CA ALA A 37 1.05 28.67 8.81
C ALA A 37 2.18 29.48 8.14
N ALA A 38 2.37 29.30 6.83
CA ALA A 38 2.82 30.38 5.93
C ALA A 38 2.43 30.08 4.46
N GLY A 39 1.17 29.70 4.24
CA GLY A 39 0.57 29.82 2.92
C GLY A 39 0.12 31.27 2.71
N ILE A 40 0.41 31.83 1.53
CA ILE A 40 0.04 33.18 1.05
C ILE A 40 1.06 34.29 1.39
N ALA A 41 2.25 34.21 0.79
CA ALA A 41 3.08 35.38 0.50
C ALA A 41 3.62 35.38 -0.96
N VAL A 42 3.13 34.48 -1.82
CA VAL A 42 3.58 34.35 -3.22
C VAL A 42 2.70 35.17 -4.19
N VAL A 43 1.55 35.66 -3.74
CA VAL A 43 0.59 36.37 -4.63
C VAL A 43 1.01 37.83 -4.90
N ALA A 44 1.86 38.43 -4.08
CA ALA A 44 2.31 39.81 -4.28
C ALA A 44 3.36 39.93 -5.39
N ASP A 45 4.21 38.92 -5.58
CA ASP A 45 5.31 38.99 -6.56
C ASP A 45 4.80 38.74 -8.00
N THR A 46 3.70 37.98 -8.15
CA THR A 46 3.09 37.74 -9.46
C THR A 46 2.34 38.96 -10.03
N ILE A 47 1.92 39.92 -9.19
CA ILE A 47 1.16 41.09 -9.66
C ILE A 47 2.09 42.13 -10.29
N ASN A 48 3.32 42.31 -9.77
CA ASN A 48 4.30 43.22 -10.35
C ASN A 48 4.86 42.74 -11.69
N VAL A 49 4.89 41.43 -11.94
CA VAL A 49 5.31 40.86 -13.23
C VAL A 49 4.27 41.10 -14.33
N LEU A 50 2.98 41.20 -13.98
CA LEU A 50 1.93 41.52 -14.96
C LEU A 50 1.93 42.98 -15.40
N GLU A 51 2.28 43.94 -14.53
CA GLU A 51 2.34 45.35 -14.91
C GLU A 51 3.57 45.67 -15.78
N ASP A 52 4.70 45.01 -15.54
CA ASP A 52 5.94 45.22 -16.32
C ASP A 52 5.86 44.55 -17.71
N THR A 53 5.07 43.49 -17.87
CA THR A 53 4.86 42.83 -19.16
C THR A 53 3.85 43.55 -20.06
N VAL A 54 2.88 44.27 -19.50
CA VAL A 54 1.94 45.08 -20.29
C VAL A 54 2.61 46.34 -20.87
N ALA A 55 3.64 46.88 -20.21
CA ALA A 55 4.41 48.01 -20.72
C ALA A 55 5.37 47.65 -21.89
N LEU A 56 5.61 46.37 -22.15
CA LEU A 56 6.50 45.90 -23.22
C LEU A 56 5.77 45.53 -24.52
N VAL A 57 4.44 45.42 -24.51
CA VAL A 57 3.64 44.98 -25.68
C VAL A 57 3.49 46.06 -26.77
N ASP A 58 3.77 47.33 -26.46
CA ASP A 58 3.56 48.45 -27.40
C ASP A 58 4.85 48.91 -28.12
N ARG A 59 5.93 48.12 -28.06
CA ARG A 59 7.12 48.36 -28.88
C ARG A 59 7.00 47.63 -30.22
N LYS A 60 6.83 48.43 -31.27
CA LYS A 60 7.09 48.06 -32.68
C LYS A 60 8.36 47.21 -32.76
N PRO A 61 8.42 46.12 -33.56
CA PRO A 61 9.57 45.22 -33.54
C PRO A 61 10.82 46.00 -33.88
N ALA A 62 11.67 46.21 -32.89
CA ALA A 62 13.04 46.60 -33.12
C ALA A 62 13.73 45.37 -33.70
N GLU A 63 14.32 45.54 -34.87
CA GLU A 63 15.25 44.59 -35.46
C GLU A 63 16.29 44.22 -34.39
N VAL A 64 16.23 42.97 -33.93
CA VAL A 64 17.17 42.46 -32.95
C VAL A 64 18.44 42.15 -33.73
N GLU A 65 19.36 43.12 -33.79
CA GLU A 65 20.74 42.82 -34.18
C GLU A 65 21.25 41.72 -33.23
N GLU A 66 21.62 40.58 -33.81
CA GLU A 66 22.25 39.47 -33.11
C GLU A 66 23.54 39.95 -32.45
N THR A 67 23.45 40.35 -31.19
CA THR A 67 24.60 40.51 -30.32
C THR A 67 24.98 39.11 -29.84
N SER A 68 25.89 38.48 -30.57
CA SER A 68 26.51 37.21 -30.20
C SER A 68 27.12 37.31 -28.80
N LEU A 69 26.47 36.69 -27.81
CA LEU A 69 27.01 36.56 -26.46
C LEU A 69 28.30 35.72 -26.50
N PRO A 70 29.35 36.12 -25.77
CA PRO A 70 30.61 35.41 -25.77
C PRO A 70 30.44 34.07 -25.08
N ASN A 71 30.55 33.01 -25.87
CA ASN A 71 31.00 31.68 -25.48
C ASN A 71 30.62 31.32 -24.03
N SER A 72 29.33 31.05 -23.79
CA SER A 72 29.01 30.07 -22.76
C SER A 72 29.80 28.84 -23.18
N LYS A 73 30.87 28.51 -22.45
CA LYS A 73 31.38 27.15 -22.43
C LYS A 73 30.13 26.32 -22.19
N SER A 74 29.63 25.73 -23.26
CA SER A 74 28.57 24.76 -23.24
C SER A 74 28.98 23.82 -22.12
N ILE A 75 28.10 23.63 -21.14
CA ILE A 75 28.05 22.32 -20.49
C ILE A 75 28.12 21.37 -21.68
N GLU A 76 29.21 20.61 -21.84
CA GLU A 76 29.39 19.73 -23.00
C GLU A 76 28.20 18.77 -22.97
N LEU A 77 27.13 19.16 -23.65
CA LEU A 77 25.95 18.35 -23.82
C LEU A 77 26.48 17.16 -24.61
N SER A 78 26.25 15.97 -24.07
CA SER A 78 26.51 14.75 -24.81
C SER A 78 25.84 14.87 -26.18
N ASP A 79 26.43 14.27 -27.20
CA ASP A 79 25.97 14.30 -28.59
C ASP A 79 24.47 13.91 -28.74
N GLU A 80 23.96 13.10 -27.81
CA GLU A 80 22.59 12.62 -27.70
C GLU A 80 21.61 13.67 -27.13
N ASN A 81 22.13 14.74 -26.51
CA ASN A 81 21.38 15.84 -25.92
C ASN A 81 21.63 17.19 -26.65
N ASP A 82 22.47 17.22 -27.69
CA ASP A 82 22.67 18.39 -28.56
C ASP A 82 21.61 18.43 -29.67
N PHE A 83 20.81 19.49 -29.69
CA PHE A 83 19.71 19.67 -30.64
C PHE A 83 20.16 19.71 -32.10
N GLU A 84 21.33 20.29 -32.39
CA GLU A 84 21.86 20.36 -33.76
C GLU A 84 22.36 18.99 -34.21
N ALA A 85 23.00 18.25 -33.31
CA ALA A 85 23.52 16.92 -33.61
C ALA A 85 22.39 15.88 -33.78
N VAL A 86 21.30 16.00 -33.02
CA VAL A 86 20.12 15.13 -33.12
C VAL A 86 19.26 15.47 -34.34
N SER A 87 19.03 16.75 -34.64
CA SER A 87 18.21 17.18 -35.79
C SER A 87 18.80 16.75 -37.13
N ASN A 88 20.13 16.70 -37.23
CA ASN A 88 20.84 16.21 -38.41
C ASN A 88 20.76 14.68 -38.59
N ARG A 89 20.47 13.92 -37.53
CA ARG A 89 20.44 12.44 -37.55
C ARG A 89 19.03 11.85 -37.51
N GLN A 90 18.11 12.49 -36.82
CA GLN A 90 16.72 12.06 -36.67
C GLN A 90 15.83 12.93 -37.55
N THR A 91 15.11 12.30 -38.47
CA THR A 91 14.12 12.97 -39.31
C THR A 91 12.71 12.68 -38.82
N ILE A 92 11.77 13.54 -39.20
CA ILE A 92 10.35 13.38 -38.88
C ILE A 92 9.81 12.06 -39.44
N GLU A 93 10.29 11.66 -40.61
CA GLU A 93 9.91 10.42 -41.29
C GLU A 93 10.41 9.19 -40.52
N SER A 94 11.66 9.22 -40.05
CA SER A 94 12.26 8.15 -39.22
C SER A 94 11.47 7.97 -37.91
N ASP A 95 11.10 9.08 -37.27
CA ASP A 95 10.30 9.05 -36.05
C ASP A 95 8.86 8.55 -36.29
N ALA A 96 8.25 8.94 -37.41
CA ALA A 96 6.94 8.45 -37.80
C ALA A 96 6.93 6.93 -38.03
N GLU A 97 7.99 6.39 -38.66
CA GLU A 97 8.16 4.96 -38.88
C GLU A 97 8.35 4.21 -37.56
N ARG A 98 9.18 4.71 -36.65
CA ARG A 98 9.33 4.15 -35.30
C ARG A 98 8.03 4.13 -34.52
N LEU A 99 7.26 5.23 -34.58
CA LEU A 99 5.95 5.30 -33.97
C LEU A 99 4.97 4.31 -34.60
N ALA A 100 5.02 4.11 -35.92
CA ALA A 100 4.21 3.10 -36.60
C ALA A 100 4.57 1.69 -36.12
N ILE A 101 5.86 1.37 -36.01
CA ILE A 101 6.36 0.09 -35.47
C ILE A 101 5.88 -0.11 -34.04
N ASN A 102 6.05 0.89 -33.17
CA ASN A 102 5.60 0.83 -31.78
C ASN A 102 4.09 0.63 -31.67
N ARG A 103 3.30 1.29 -32.53
CA ARG A 103 1.84 1.11 -32.58
C ARG A 103 1.43 -0.27 -33.06
N MET A 104 2.15 -0.87 -34.00
CA MET A 104 1.90 -2.25 -34.44
C MET A 104 2.21 -3.27 -33.35
N GLN A 105 3.14 -2.97 -32.45
CA GLN A 105 3.53 -3.82 -31.33
C GLN A 105 2.75 -3.54 -30.05
N TYR A 106 2.04 -2.41 -29.99
CA TYR A 106 1.28 -2.02 -28.82
C TYR A 106 0.11 -2.97 -28.61
N VAL A 107 0.09 -3.63 -27.44
CA VAL A 107 -1.02 -4.46 -26.98
C VAL A 107 -1.54 -3.85 -25.69
N LEU A 108 -2.78 -3.39 -25.73
CA LEU A 108 -3.51 -2.99 -24.52
C LEU A 108 -4.14 -4.24 -23.91
N ILE A 109 -3.77 -4.57 -22.67
CA ILE A 109 -4.38 -5.64 -21.89
C ILE A 109 -5.37 -4.99 -20.94
N GLU A 110 -6.66 -5.20 -21.19
CA GLU A 110 -7.71 -4.75 -20.28
C GLU A 110 -7.62 -5.52 -18.95
N PRO A 111 -7.86 -4.86 -17.80
CA PRO A 111 -7.98 -5.54 -16.52
C PRO A 111 -9.04 -6.64 -16.62
N THR A 112 -8.66 -7.87 -16.32
CA THR A 112 -9.57 -9.01 -16.21
C THR A 112 -9.67 -9.43 -14.75
N GLU A 113 -10.81 -10.04 -14.39
CA GLU A 113 -10.97 -10.61 -13.05
C GLU A 113 -9.87 -11.64 -12.77
N LEU A 114 -9.42 -11.70 -11.51
CA LEU A 114 -8.43 -12.68 -11.11
C LEU A 114 -8.98 -14.10 -11.30
N PRO A 115 -8.21 -15.04 -11.88
CA PRO A 115 -8.67 -16.40 -12.06
C PRO A 115 -8.94 -17.05 -10.70
N VAL A 116 -10.10 -17.71 -10.58
CA VAL A 116 -10.44 -18.50 -9.40
C VAL A 116 -9.47 -19.67 -9.29
N ARG A 117 -8.96 -19.95 -8.08
CA ARG A 117 -8.06 -21.08 -7.85
C ARG A 117 -8.75 -22.39 -8.27
N PRO A 118 -8.21 -23.13 -9.27
CA PRO A 118 -8.86 -24.33 -9.77
C PRO A 118 -8.80 -25.46 -8.73
N GLY A 119 -9.93 -26.16 -8.55
CA GLY A 119 -10.02 -27.38 -7.72
C GLY A 119 -10.23 -27.15 -6.22
N THR A 120 -10.36 -25.90 -5.76
CA THR A 120 -10.68 -25.60 -4.36
C THR A 120 -11.98 -24.83 -4.27
N ASP A 121 -13.07 -25.52 -3.93
CA ASP A 121 -14.34 -24.92 -3.47
C ASP A 121 -14.17 -24.41 -2.02
N ILE A 122 -13.09 -23.66 -1.80
CA ILE A 122 -12.70 -23.07 -0.51
C ILE A 122 -13.14 -21.61 -0.55
N PRO A 123 -14.01 -21.17 0.36
CA PRO A 123 -14.43 -19.78 0.44
C PRO A 123 -13.23 -18.84 0.66
N ASN A 124 -13.24 -17.70 -0.03
CA ASN A 124 -12.24 -16.66 0.19
C ASN A 124 -12.63 -15.80 1.40
N VAL A 125 -11.87 -15.93 2.49
CA VAL A 125 -12.13 -15.17 3.73
C VAL A 125 -11.88 -13.66 3.59
N VAL A 126 -10.96 -13.26 2.70
CA VAL A 126 -10.68 -11.84 2.44
C VAL A 126 -11.87 -11.23 1.71
N GLU A 127 -12.37 -11.90 0.67
CA GLU A 127 -13.59 -11.48 -0.02
C GLU A 127 -14.77 -11.36 0.96
N TYR A 128 -14.94 -12.34 1.85
CA TYR A 128 -15.96 -12.25 2.89
C TYR A 128 -15.78 -11.04 3.82
N ALA A 129 -14.55 -10.72 4.23
CA ALA A 129 -14.24 -9.55 5.05
C ALA A 129 -14.63 -8.23 4.38
N LEU A 130 -14.41 -8.16 3.06
CA LEU A 130 -14.68 -6.98 2.24
C LEU A 130 -16.17 -6.81 1.90
N LEU A 131 -16.88 -7.92 1.63
CA LEU A 131 -18.31 -7.89 1.29
C LEU A 131 -19.21 -7.66 2.51
N THR A 132 -18.77 -8.08 3.68
CA THR A 132 -19.57 -8.04 4.91
C THR A 132 -19.28 -6.77 5.71
N SER A 133 -20.32 -6.14 6.26
CA SER A 133 -20.21 -4.98 7.16
C SER A 133 -20.53 -5.30 8.63
N ASN A 134 -20.54 -6.58 9.01
CA ASN A 134 -20.84 -6.99 10.37
C ASN A 134 -19.82 -6.40 11.35
N PRO A 135 -20.26 -5.82 12.48
CA PRO A 135 -19.39 -5.46 13.60
C PRO A 135 -18.94 -6.72 14.34
N VAL A 136 -17.70 -6.73 14.82
CA VAL A 136 -17.17 -7.81 15.68
C VAL A 136 -17.94 -7.83 17.01
N GLY A 137 -18.37 -9.02 17.45
CA GLY A 137 -19.14 -9.26 18.67
C GLY A 137 -20.62 -8.89 18.63
N ALA A 138 -21.14 -8.42 17.48
CA ALA A 138 -22.55 -8.05 17.35
C ALA A 138 -23.41 -9.27 17.00
N PRO A 139 -24.44 -9.63 17.78
CA PRO A 139 -25.23 -10.85 17.56
C PRO A 139 -26.22 -10.71 16.39
N LEU A 140 -25.70 -10.79 15.17
CA LEU A 140 -26.48 -10.68 13.93
C LEU A 140 -27.16 -12.00 13.54
N TYR A 141 -26.54 -13.12 13.90
CA TYR A 141 -27.00 -14.47 13.59
C TYR A 141 -27.48 -15.16 14.87
N PRO A 142 -28.80 -15.40 15.03
CA PRO A 142 -29.34 -15.94 16.28
C PRO A 142 -28.79 -17.35 16.54
N ARG A 143 -28.27 -17.56 17.75
CA ARG A 143 -27.78 -18.87 18.21
C ARG A 143 -28.78 -19.48 19.18
N SER A 144 -29.36 -20.61 18.80
CA SER A 144 -30.37 -21.32 19.59
C SER A 144 -29.78 -22.30 20.62
N GLY A 145 -28.46 -22.43 20.68
CA GLY A 145 -27.76 -23.35 21.58
C GLY A 145 -26.79 -22.61 22.51
N LEU A 146 -26.77 -23.00 23.78
CA LEU A 146 -25.71 -22.58 24.70
C LEU A 146 -24.44 -23.39 24.40
N VAL A 147 -23.50 -22.78 23.70
CA VAL A 147 -22.12 -23.29 23.61
C VAL A 147 -21.38 -22.78 24.85
N SER A 148 -20.81 -23.68 25.66
CA SER A 148 -19.97 -23.26 26.77
C SER A 148 -18.63 -22.73 26.27
N GLU A 149 -18.07 -21.75 26.98
CA GLU A 149 -16.75 -21.17 26.65
C GLU A 149 -15.68 -22.25 26.46
N ASN A 150 -15.60 -23.22 27.38
CA ASN A 150 -14.65 -24.34 27.26
C ASN A 150 -14.87 -25.18 25.99
N SER A 151 -16.14 -25.37 25.57
CA SER A 151 -16.41 -26.11 24.34
C SER A 151 -16.01 -25.30 23.11
N HIS A 152 -16.27 -24.00 23.08
CA HIS A 152 -15.87 -23.09 22.01
C HIS A 152 -14.35 -23.07 21.83
N LEU A 153 -13.62 -22.83 22.93
CA LEU A 153 -12.15 -22.85 22.93
C LEU A 153 -11.58 -24.18 22.44
N TYR A 154 -12.14 -25.32 22.88
CA TYR A 154 -11.74 -26.63 22.38
C TYR A 154 -11.99 -26.80 20.88
N ARG A 155 -13.15 -26.33 20.38
CA ARG A 155 -13.51 -26.42 18.96
C ARG A 155 -12.58 -25.56 18.10
N CYS A 156 -12.25 -24.36 18.56
CA CYS A 156 -11.32 -23.44 17.90
C CYS A 156 -9.89 -23.98 17.89
N GLY A 157 -9.46 -24.67 18.95
CA GLY A 157 -8.16 -25.33 19.03
C GLY A 157 -7.95 -26.50 18.06
N GLN A 158 -8.96 -26.89 17.27
CA GLN A 158 -8.83 -27.90 16.22
C GLN A 158 -8.23 -27.36 14.92
N TYR A 159 -8.15 -26.04 14.75
CA TYR A 159 -7.62 -25.39 13.56
C TYR A 159 -6.25 -24.78 13.84
N THR A 160 -5.41 -24.71 12.82
CA THR A 160 -4.06 -24.14 12.94
C THR A 160 -4.08 -22.62 13.09
N SER A 161 -5.13 -21.96 12.60
CA SER A 161 -5.32 -20.51 12.67
C SER A 161 -6.80 -20.13 12.72
N SER A 162 -7.09 -18.90 13.14
CA SER A 162 -8.45 -18.34 13.09
C SER A 162 -8.95 -18.19 11.64
N THR A 163 -8.07 -17.89 10.69
CA THR A 163 -8.37 -17.84 9.26
C THR A 163 -8.84 -19.21 8.74
N GLU A 164 -8.15 -20.30 9.09
CA GLU A 164 -8.58 -21.65 8.71
C GLU A 164 -9.94 -22.01 9.33
N ALA A 165 -10.16 -21.63 10.59
CA ALA A 165 -11.46 -21.81 11.24
C ALA A 165 -12.57 -21.05 10.50
N GLN A 166 -12.29 -19.82 10.04
CA GLN A 166 -13.24 -19.00 9.26
C GLN A 166 -13.53 -19.62 7.88
N GLU A 167 -12.51 -20.11 7.16
CA GLU A 167 -12.70 -20.81 5.89
C GLU A 167 -13.64 -22.00 6.05
N VAL A 168 -13.40 -22.81 7.09
CA VAL A 168 -14.21 -23.98 7.39
C VAL A 168 -15.62 -23.63 7.83
N PHE A 169 -15.78 -22.55 8.61
CA PHE A 169 -17.06 -22.00 9.02
C PHE A 169 -17.91 -21.59 7.81
N LEU A 170 -17.35 -20.80 6.90
CA LEU A 170 -18.01 -20.38 5.66
C LEU A 170 -18.35 -21.59 4.78
N LYS A 171 -17.40 -22.53 4.65
CA LYS A 171 -17.59 -23.74 3.85
C LYS A 171 -18.73 -24.62 4.37
N ARG A 172 -18.99 -24.61 5.67
CA ARG A 172 -20.09 -25.37 6.30
C ARG A 172 -21.42 -24.60 6.36
N GLY A 173 -21.49 -23.39 5.79
CA GLY A 173 -22.72 -22.60 5.70
C GLY A 173 -22.89 -21.53 6.78
N GLY A 174 -21.81 -21.19 7.49
CA GLY A 174 -21.73 -19.94 8.24
C GLY A 174 -21.88 -18.74 7.30
N PRO A 175 -22.38 -17.59 7.76
CA PRO A 175 -22.75 -17.28 9.14
C PRO A 175 -24.17 -17.71 9.55
N LYS A 176 -25.02 -18.06 8.56
CA LYS A 176 -26.41 -18.47 8.77
C LYS A 176 -26.55 -19.74 9.60
N ARG A 177 -25.62 -20.70 9.43
CA ARG A 177 -25.62 -21.97 10.16
C ARG A 177 -24.24 -22.26 10.73
N ASP A 178 -24.13 -22.23 12.05
CA ASP A 178 -22.94 -22.66 12.76
C ASP A 178 -23.09 -24.09 13.29
N TRP A 179 -22.80 -25.06 12.43
CA TRP A 179 -22.85 -26.48 12.79
C TRP A 179 -21.75 -26.90 13.76
N LEU A 180 -20.68 -26.11 13.82
CA LEU A 180 -19.48 -26.45 14.56
C LEU A 180 -19.38 -25.73 15.88
N GLY A 181 -20.20 -24.70 16.14
CA GLY A 181 -20.13 -23.88 17.34
C GLY A 181 -18.85 -23.03 17.37
N LEU A 182 -18.44 -22.48 16.22
CA LEU A 182 -17.25 -21.64 16.12
C LEU A 182 -17.52 -20.15 16.38
N ASP A 183 -18.75 -19.70 16.20
CA ASP A 183 -19.19 -18.30 16.34
C ASP A 183 -20.39 -18.26 17.31
N PRO A 184 -20.14 -18.35 18.63
CA PRO A 184 -21.16 -18.45 19.66
C PRO A 184 -21.89 -17.12 19.93
N ASP A 185 -21.23 -16.00 19.67
CA ASP A 185 -21.76 -14.64 19.75
C ASP A 185 -22.59 -14.25 18.52
N GLY A 186 -22.43 -14.96 17.40
CA GLY A 186 -23.28 -14.83 16.22
C GLY A 186 -22.97 -13.59 15.39
N ASP A 187 -21.72 -13.13 15.38
CA ASP A 187 -21.29 -11.95 14.61
C ASP A 187 -20.91 -12.26 13.16
N GLY A 188 -20.85 -13.56 12.84
CA GLY A 188 -20.47 -14.09 11.54
C GLY A 188 -18.97 -14.30 11.38
N PHE A 189 -18.20 -14.25 12.47
CA PHE A 189 -16.76 -14.46 12.52
C PHE A 189 -16.43 -15.61 13.48
N ALA A 190 -15.74 -16.60 12.95
CA ALA A 190 -15.40 -17.81 13.68
C ALA A 190 -14.21 -17.57 14.62
N CYS A 191 -14.33 -18.09 15.83
CA CYS A 191 -13.28 -18.09 16.84
C CYS A 191 -12.78 -16.68 17.14
N THR A 192 -11.51 -16.38 16.85
CA THR A 192 -10.89 -15.07 17.06
C THR A 192 -10.56 -14.38 15.74
N TRP A 193 -11.25 -14.75 14.66
CA TRP A 193 -11.00 -14.16 13.34
C TRP A 193 -11.52 -12.72 13.28
N ASP A 194 -10.66 -11.79 12.86
CA ASP A 194 -10.96 -10.36 12.78
C ASP A 194 -10.93 -9.88 11.32
N PRO A 195 -12.03 -9.33 10.78
CA PRO A 195 -12.06 -8.79 9.42
C PRO A 195 -11.37 -7.43 9.28
N LEU A 196 -11.09 -6.71 10.38
CA LEU A 196 -10.64 -5.32 10.35
C LEU A 196 -9.36 -5.10 9.53
N PRO A 197 -8.30 -5.93 9.63
CA PRO A 197 -7.08 -5.72 8.85
C PRO A 197 -7.33 -5.70 7.34
N PHE A 198 -8.29 -6.50 6.85
CA PHE A 198 -8.63 -6.56 5.44
C PHE A 198 -9.48 -5.36 4.99
N ARG A 199 -10.36 -4.87 5.87
CA ARG A 199 -11.20 -3.71 5.58
C ARG A 199 -10.40 -2.41 5.54
N LEU A 200 -9.39 -2.26 6.41
CA LEU A 200 -8.52 -1.08 6.44
C LEU A 200 -7.66 -0.94 5.18
N ALA A 201 -7.30 -2.05 4.55
CA ALA A 201 -6.54 -2.04 3.30
C ALA A 201 -7.27 -1.34 2.13
N LEU A 202 -8.60 -1.20 2.18
CA LEU A 202 -9.37 -0.43 1.19
C LEU A 202 -9.47 1.06 1.49
N THR A 203 -9.29 1.47 2.76
CA THR A 203 -9.48 2.87 3.16
C THR A 203 -8.26 3.75 2.90
N GLU A 204 -7.10 3.15 2.56
CA GLU A 204 -5.84 3.84 2.32
C GLU A 204 -5.43 3.93 0.84
N GLY A 205 -6.32 3.54 -0.09
CA GLY A 205 -6.11 3.65 -1.55
C GLY A 205 -7.04 4.65 -2.22
#